data_AF-E6TXW6-F1
#
_entry.id   AF-E6TXW6-F1
#
_cell.length_a   1.000
_cell.length_b   1.000
_cell.length_c   1.000
_cell.angle_alpha   90.00
_cell.angle_beta   90.00
_cell.angle_gamma   90.00
#
_symmetry.space_group_name_H-M   'P 1'
#
loop_
_entity.id
_entity.type
_entity.pdbx_description
1 polymer ?
#
loop_
_entity_poly.entity_id
_entity_poly.type
_entity_poly.pdbx_seq_one_letter_code
_entity_poly.pdbx_strand_id
1 'polypeptide(L)'
;MLSVKITYKKEPNLHEFLEDLGFKNKNGIFVKKLSKISRKELKGQLDKDLLVLTFPENVTMDDCEQIYGLIKSIDDNLDCHIDDAKAHLGYDSEGNKVNVYHGFPSWTKYINKAKHRSLEGQRVVIFHGEEELGHGILLTYEEVVSDDHKIKSISCTLLTTSGEQSFFGEDLHLEPLM
;
A
#
# COMPACT_ATOMS: atom_id res chain seq x y z
N MET A 1 -0.44 -15.12 13.02
CA MET A 1 -0.13 -15.27 11.58
C MET A 1 -1.38 -14.90 10.81
N LEU A 2 -1.28 -14.03 9.81
CA LEU A 2 -2.42 -13.55 9.03
C LEU A 2 -2.69 -14.47 7.84
N SER A 3 -3.94 -14.52 7.39
CA SER A 3 -4.33 -15.36 6.25
C SER A 3 -5.48 -14.79 5.44
N VAL A 4 -5.41 -15.00 4.13
CA VAL A 4 -6.49 -14.72 3.17
C VAL A 4 -6.84 -16.01 2.44
N LYS A 5 -8.13 -16.28 2.31
CA LYS A 5 -8.66 -17.39 1.54
C LYS A 5 -9.26 -16.87 0.26
N ILE A 6 -8.90 -17.50 -0.86
CA ILE A 6 -9.40 -17.14 -2.17
C ILE A 6 -10.01 -18.40 -2.76
N THR A 7 -11.34 -18.43 -2.87
CA THR A 7 -12.07 -19.52 -3.51
C THR A 7 -12.32 -19.14 -4.96
N TYR A 8 -11.80 -19.90 -5.91
CA TYR A 8 -11.85 -19.58 -7.34
C TYR A 8 -12.57 -20.69 -8.11
N LYS A 9 -13.24 -20.33 -9.21
CA LYS A 9 -13.72 -21.37 -10.15
C LYS A 9 -12.53 -22.10 -10.74
N LYS A 10 -12.64 -23.43 -10.89
CA LYS A 10 -11.54 -24.30 -11.28
C LYS A 10 -10.86 -23.81 -12.56
N GLU A 11 -9.66 -23.24 -12.41
CA GLU A 11 -8.86 -22.71 -13.51
C GLU A 11 -7.73 -23.69 -13.88
N PRO A 12 -7.58 -24.07 -15.16
CA PRO A 12 -6.56 -25.02 -15.58
C PRO A 12 -5.12 -24.50 -15.40
N ASN A 13 -4.90 -23.18 -15.32
CA ASN A 13 -3.57 -22.56 -15.37
C ASN A 13 -3.19 -21.75 -14.11
N LEU A 14 -3.80 -22.03 -12.95
CA LEU A 14 -3.51 -21.25 -11.73
C LEU A 14 -2.03 -21.27 -11.30
N HIS A 15 -1.33 -22.38 -11.53
CA HIS A 15 0.11 -22.47 -11.25
C HIS A 15 0.91 -21.43 -12.06
N GLU A 16 0.71 -21.39 -13.37
CA GLU A 16 1.41 -20.47 -14.28
C GLU A 16 1.07 -19.02 -13.92
N PHE A 17 -0.21 -18.74 -13.65
CA PHE A 17 -0.64 -17.42 -13.18
C PHE A 17 0.06 -16.98 -11.88
N LEU A 18 0.20 -17.87 -10.90
CA LEU A 18 0.92 -17.55 -9.66
C LEU A 18 2.42 -17.34 -9.90
N GLU A 19 3.03 -18.07 -10.84
CA GLU A 19 4.42 -17.86 -11.23
C GLU A 19 4.63 -16.51 -11.93
N ASP A 20 3.70 -16.08 -12.78
CA ASP A 20 3.68 -14.76 -13.41
C ASP A 20 3.52 -13.63 -12.39
N LEU A 21 2.75 -13.86 -11.33
CA LEU A 21 2.68 -12.97 -10.16
C LEU A 21 3.96 -13.02 -9.29
N GLY A 22 4.95 -13.81 -9.67
CA GLY A 22 6.27 -13.87 -9.06
C GLY A 22 6.36 -14.78 -7.83
N PHE A 23 5.41 -15.70 -7.65
CA PHE A 23 5.57 -16.79 -6.69
C PHE A 23 6.55 -17.84 -7.23
N LYS A 24 7.25 -18.49 -6.32
CA LYS A 24 8.11 -19.64 -6.62
C LYS A 24 7.56 -20.87 -5.91
N ASN A 25 7.32 -21.95 -6.64
CA ASN A 25 6.92 -23.20 -6.03
C ASN A 25 8.11 -23.87 -5.31
N LYS A 26 7.96 -24.07 -4.00
CA LYS A 26 8.91 -24.80 -3.15
C LYS A 26 8.16 -25.96 -2.50
N ASN A 27 8.36 -27.17 -3.03
CA ASN A 27 7.78 -28.41 -2.51
C ASN A 27 6.24 -28.35 -2.37
N GLY A 28 5.54 -27.79 -3.35
CA GLY A 28 4.07 -27.67 -3.33
C GLY A 28 3.53 -26.46 -2.58
N ILE A 29 4.40 -25.58 -2.09
CA ILE A 29 4.03 -24.29 -1.47
C ILE A 29 4.54 -23.16 -2.36
N PHE A 30 3.65 -22.26 -2.76
CA PHE A 30 4.01 -21.05 -3.49
C PHE A 30 4.61 -20.04 -2.52
N VAL A 31 5.79 -19.50 -2.82
CA VAL A 31 6.47 -18.54 -1.94
C VAL A 31 6.88 -17.31 -2.75
N LYS A 32 6.44 -16.14 -2.30
CA LYS A 32 6.88 -14.85 -2.84
C LYS A 32 7.55 -14.05 -1.73
N LYS A 33 8.72 -13.48 -2.01
CA LYS A 33 9.36 -12.53 -1.11
C LYS A 33 8.63 -11.19 -1.20
N LEU A 34 8.34 -10.61 -0.05
CA LEU A 34 7.79 -9.25 0.07
C LEU A 34 8.92 -8.22 -0.04
N SER A 35 8.74 -7.03 0.55
CA SER A 35 9.70 -5.94 0.45
C SER A 35 11.13 -6.36 0.80
N LYS A 36 12.11 -5.75 0.11
CA LYS A 36 13.54 -5.98 0.37
C LYS A 36 13.92 -5.65 1.82
N ILE A 37 13.19 -4.71 2.42
CA ILE A 37 13.39 -4.22 3.79
C ILE A 37 12.93 -5.28 4.80
N SER A 38 11.71 -5.82 4.65
CA SER A 38 11.16 -6.77 5.62
C SER A 38 11.75 -8.17 5.47
N ARG A 39 12.18 -8.55 4.26
CA ARG A 39 12.65 -9.90 3.89
C ARG A 39 11.63 -11.00 4.25
N LYS A 40 10.37 -10.64 4.39
CA LYS A 40 9.28 -11.56 4.73
C LYS A 40 8.81 -12.30 3.49
N GLU A 41 8.06 -13.36 3.73
CA GLU A 41 7.52 -14.22 2.69
C GLU A 41 6.00 -14.29 2.80
N LEU A 42 5.35 -14.18 1.65
CA LEU A 42 3.97 -14.55 1.42
C LEU A 42 3.95 -16.00 0.93
N LYS A 43 3.16 -16.86 1.58
CA LYS A 43 3.07 -18.28 1.25
C LYS A 43 1.67 -18.62 0.77
N GLY A 44 1.55 -19.25 -0.39
CA GLY A 44 0.32 -19.77 -0.97
C GLY A 44 0.25 -21.28 -0.91
N GLN A 45 -0.85 -21.81 -0.39
CA GLN A 45 -1.17 -23.23 -0.42
C GLN A 45 -2.43 -23.44 -1.27
N LEU A 46 -2.36 -24.39 -2.18
CA LEU A 46 -3.48 -24.76 -3.05
C LEU A 46 -4.16 -26.03 -2.55
N ASP A 47 -5.48 -26.00 -2.48
CA ASP A 47 -6.34 -27.16 -2.27
C ASP A 47 -7.55 -27.06 -3.20
N LYS A 48 -7.54 -27.83 -4.31
CA LYS A 48 -8.58 -27.86 -5.34
C LYS A 48 -8.94 -26.49 -5.93
N ASP A 49 -9.93 -25.83 -5.34
CA ASP A 49 -10.55 -24.56 -5.71
C ASP A 49 -10.29 -23.46 -4.65
N LEU A 50 -9.37 -23.72 -3.71
CA LEU A 50 -9.00 -22.82 -2.64
C LEU A 50 -7.50 -22.51 -2.67
N LEU A 51 -7.18 -21.23 -2.69
CA LEU A 51 -5.84 -20.70 -2.45
C LEU A 51 -5.83 -20.04 -1.07
N VAL A 52 -4.96 -20.51 -0.19
CA VAL A 52 -4.72 -19.91 1.13
C VAL A 52 -3.39 -19.17 1.12
N LEU A 53 -3.46 -17.84 1.18
CA LEU A 53 -2.32 -16.96 1.34
C LEU A 53 -2.05 -16.72 2.84
N THR A 54 -0.80 -16.84 3.28
CA THR A 54 -0.39 -16.64 4.67
C THR A 54 0.86 -15.76 4.75
N PHE A 55 0.88 -14.87 5.73
CA PHE A 55 1.98 -13.93 5.98
C PHE A 55 2.04 -13.56 7.48
N PRO A 56 3.20 -13.09 7.97
CA PRO A 56 3.36 -12.73 9.39
C PRO A 56 2.56 -11.45 9.75
N GLU A 57 2.24 -11.27 11.03
CA GLU A 57 1.45 -10.11 11.52
C GLU A 57 2.20 -8.79 11.47
N ASN A 58 3.53 -8.82 11.57
CA ASN A 58 4.35 -7.62 11.69
C ASN A 58 4.74 -7.00 10.32
N VAL A 59 3.94 -7.19 9.26
CA VAL A 59 4.22 -6.67 7.90
C VAL A 59 4.31 -5.14 7.85
N THR A 60 5.16 -4.61 6.98
CA THR A 60 5.25 -3.15 6.74
C THR A 60 4.11 -2.66 5.86
N MET A 61 3.93 -1.33 5.74
CA MET A 61 2.94 -0.77 4.81
C MET A 61 3.22 -1.19 3.36
N ASP A 62 4.49 -1.14 2.93
CA ASP A 62 4.93 -1.61 1.61
C ASP A 62 4.63 -3.11 1.39
N ASP A 63 4.85 -3.94 2.42
CA ASP A 63 4.44 -5.35 2.37
C ASP A 63 2.91 -5.48 2.16
N CYS A 64 2.10 -4.69 2.89
CA CYS A 64 0.65 -4.71 2.76
C CYS A 64 0.18 -4.25 1.37
N GLU A 65 0.78 -3.20 0.81
CA GLU A 65 0.47 -2.72 -0.54
C GLU A 65 0.79 -3.77 -1.62
N GLN A 66 1.93 -4.46 -1.48
CA GLN A 66 2.28 -5.58 -2.37
C GLN A 66 1.28 -6.73 -2.24
N ILE A 67 0.88 -7.10 -1.01
CA ILE A 67 -0.11 -8.16 -0.79
C ILE A 67 -1.47 -7.77 -1.36
N TYR A 68 -1.93 -6.54 -1.12
CA TYR A 68 -3.18 -6.01 -1.67
C TYR A 68 -3.17 -6.06 -3.21
N GLY A 69 -2.10 -5.54 -3.83
CA GLY A 69 -1.94 -5.55 -5.28
C GLY A 69 -1.98 -6.96 -5.86
N LEU A 70 -1.34 -7.93 -5.21
CA LEU A 70 -1.37 -9.33 -5.63
C LEU A 70 -2.78 -9.92 -5.53
N ILE A 71 -3.48 -9.73 -4.41
CA ILE A 71 -4.84 -10.24 -4.23
C ILE A 71 -5.79 -9.59 -5.23
N LYS A 72 -5.64 -8.29 -5.49
CA LYS A 72 -6.41 -7.57 -6.50
C LYS A 72 -6.15 -8.12 -7.90
N SER A 73 -4.90 -8.36 -8.28
CA SER A 73 -4.60 -9.01 -9.57
C SER A 73 -5.24 -10.40 -9.67
N ILE A 74 -5.31 -11.16 -8.57
CA ILE A 74 -6.01 -12.44 -8.54
C ILE A 74 -7.52 -12.24 -8.76
N ASP A 75 -8.16 -11.29 -8.07
CA ASP A 75 -9.59 -10.98 -8.21
C ASP A 75 -9.95 -10.48 -9.62
N ASP A 76 -9.09 -9.64 -10.21
CA ASP A 76 -9.32 -9.05 -11.53
C ASP A 76 -9.20 -10.09 -12.66
N ASN A 77 -8.45 -11.18 -12.45
CA ASN A 77 -8.19 -12.21 -13.48
C ASN A 77 -8.90 -13.54 -13.23
N LEU A 78 -9.32 -13.82 -12.00
CA LEU A 78 -10.02 -15.04 -11.63
C LEU A 78 -11.42 -14.69 -11.12
N ASP A 79 -12.43 -15.41 -11.60
CA ASP A 79 -13.77 -15.37 -10.99
C ASP A 79 -13.71 -16.04 -9.62
N CYS A 80 -13.50 -15.22 -8.58
CA CYS A 80 -13.18 -15.69 -7.24
C CYS A 80 -13.95 -14.95 -6.13
N HIS A 81 -13.90 -15.53 -4.94
CA HIS A 81 -14.40 -14.96 -3.70
C HIS A 81 -13.27 -14.87 -2.69
N ILE A 82 -13.06 -13.68 -2.15
CA ILE A 82 -11.99 -13.38 -1.20
C ILE A 82 -12.55 -13.29 0.22
N ASP A 83 -12.01 -14.09 1.14
CA ASP A 83 -12.22 -13.99 2.58
C ASP A 83 -10.90 -13.63 3.27
N ASP A 84 -10.80 -12.38 3.72
CA ASP A 84 -9.65 -11.83 4.41
C ASP A 84 -9.94 -11.51 5.90
N ALA A 85 -10.98 -12.10 6.48
CA ALA A 85 -11.40 -11.79 7.86
C ALA A 85 -10.31 -12.05 8.92
N LYS A 86 -9.34 -12.92 8.59
CA LYS A 86 -8.16 -13.27 9.40
C LYS A 86 -6.91 -12.44 9.06
N ALA A 87 -7.05 -11.41 8.23
CA ALA A 87 -5.97 -10.51 7.82
C ALA A 87 -6.31 -9.05 8.17
N HIS A 88 -6.72 -8.83 9.43
CA HIS A 88 -7.03 -7.50 9.95
C HIS A 88 -5.77 -6.63 10.05
N LEU A 89 -5.83 -5.41 9.52
CA LEU A 89 -4.74 -4.44 9.56
C LEU A 89 -4.98 -3.30 10.53
N GLY A 90 -6.23 -2.87 10.69
CA GLY A 90 -6.58 -1.74 11.55
C GLY A 90 -7.96 -1.20 11.26
N TYR A 91 -8.16 0.10 11.52
CA TYR A 91 -9.42 0.79 11.32
C TYR A 91 -9.23 2.03 10.45
N ASP A 92 -10.21 2.36 9.62
CA ASP A 92 -10.21 3.60 8.84
C ASP A 92 -10.63 4.82 9.70
N SER A 93 -10.76 5.99 9.08
CA SER A 93 -11.15 7.24 9.74
C SER A 93 -12.56 7.23 10.34
N GLU A 94 -13.41 6.30 9.92
CA GLU A 94 -14.79 6.15 10.41
C GLU A 94 -14.89 5.07 11.50
N GLY A 95 -13.78 4.40 11.81
CA GLY A 95 -13.74 3.30 12.77
C GLY A 95 -14.19 1.96 12.18
N ASN A 96 -14.32 1.85 10.86
CA ASN A 96 -14.64 0.59 10.21
C ASN A 96 -13.43 -0.33 10.22
N LYS A 97 -13.67 -1.64 10.41
CA LYS A 97 -12.63 -2.66 10.38
C LYS A 97 -12.04 -2.75 8.97
N VAL A 98 -10.72 -2.67 8.88
CA VAL A 98 -9.97 -2.84 7.64
C VAL A 98 -9.18 -4.14 7.70
N ASN A 99 -9.27 -4.89 6.61
CA ASN A 99 -8.46 -6.07 6.36
C ASN A 99 -7.55 -5.82 5.13
N VAL A 100 -6.65 -6.75 4.84
CA VAL A 100 -5.62 -6.57 3.79
C VAL A 100 -6.20 -6.39 2.38
N TYR A 101 -7.42 -6.86 2.12
CA TYR A 101 -8.12 -6.65 0.86
C TYR A 101 -9.30 -5.69 1.02
N HIS A 102 -10.22 -6.01 1.93
CA HIS A 102 -11.41 -5.21 2.18
C HIS A 102 -11.11 -3.97 3.01
N GLY A 103 -11.42 -2.80 2.47
CA GLY A 103 -11.20 -1.50 3.11
C GLY A 103 -9.76 -0.98 3.01
N PHE A 104 -8.86 -1.73 2.37
CA PHE A 104 -7.44 -1.36 2.24
C PHE A 104 -7.23 0.04 1.62
N PRO A 105 -7.89 0.42 0.50
CA PRO A 105 -7.69 1.76 -0.08
C PRO A 105 -8.08 2.91 0.85
N SER A 106 -9.21 2.77 1.57
CA SER A 106 -9.68 3.78 2.53
C SER A 106 -8.70 3.93 3.69
N TRP A 107 -8.16 2.82 4.16
CA TRP A 107 -7.16 2.79 5.22
C TRP A 107 -5.83 3.41 4.81
N THR A 108 -5.30 3.06 3.64
CA THR A 108 -4.07 3.65 3.10
C THR A 108 -4.20 5.17 2.99
N LYS A 109 -5.35 5.67 2.51
CA LYS A 109 -5.65 7.11 2.47
C LYS A 109 -5.64 7.74 3.86
N TYR A 110 -6.24 7.08 4.85
CA TYR A 110 -6.25 7.55 6.25
C TYR A 110 -4.84 7.59 6.86
N ILE A 111 -4.05 6.52 6.71
CA ILE A 111 -2.69 6.42 7.23
C ILE A 111 -1.77 7.46 6.58
N ASN A 112 -1.84 7.65 5.26
CA ASN A 112 -1.06 8.66 4.56
C ASN A 112 -1.42 10.06 5.06
N LYS A 113 -2.71 10.38 5.19
CA LYS A 113 -3.16 11.66 5.76
C LYS A 113 -2.61 11.86 7.18
N ALA A 114 -2.62 10.83 8.03
CA ALA A 114 -2.06 10.91 9.37
C ALA A 114 -0.54 11.13 9.37
N LYS A 115 0.20 10.45 8.48
CA LYS A 115 1.65 10.63 8.30
C LYS A 115 1.98 12.07 7.92
N HIS A 116 1.25 12.66 6.98
CA HIS A 116 1.48 14.04 6.57
C HIS A 116 1.13 15.05 7.68
N ARG A 117 0.03 14.84 8.40
CA ARG A 117 -0.29 15.65 9.58
C ARG A 117 0.78 15.56 10.66
N SER A 118 1.45 14.42 10.81
CA SER A 118 2.54 14.29 11.79
C SER A 118 3.80 15.08 11.39
N LEU A 119 3.96 15.40 10.11
CA LEU A 119 5.05 16.25 9.61
C LEU A 119 4.75 17.74 9.78
N GLU A 120 3.48 18.14 9.97
CA GLU A 120 3.13 19.53 10.27
C GLU A 120 3.85 19.99 11.55
N GLY A 121 4.48 21.16 11.49
CA GLY A 121 5.34 21.69 12.55
C GLY A 121 6.77 21.15 12.54
N GLN A 122 7.11 20.17 11.69
CA GLN A 122 8.49 19.67 11.54
C GLN A 122 9.21 20.34 10.38
N ARG A 123 10.55 20.34 10.45
CA ARG A 123 11.39 20.81 9.36
C ARG A 123 11.45 19.73 8.27
N VAL A 124 11.16 20.10 7.03
CA VAL A 124 11.09 19.20 5.88
C VAL A 124 11.81 19.79 4.67
N VAL A 125 12.16 18.95 3.71
CA VAL A 125 12.53 19.30 2.32
C VAL A 125 11.42 18.85 1.38
N ILE A 126 11.12 19.65 0.38
CA ILE A 126 10.25 19.31 -0.75
C ILE A 126 11.12 19.02 -1.96
N PHE A 127 10.83 17.89 -2.60
CA PHE A 127 11.46 17.48 -3.84
C PHE A 127 10.43 17.35 -4.97
N HIS A 128 10.89 17.52 -6.21
CA HIS A 128 10.20 17.10 -7.43
C HIS A 128 11.13 16.16 -8.20
N GLY A 129 10.81 14.86 -8.23
CA GLY A 129 11.81 13.86 -8.60
C GLY A 129 13.05 13.95 -7.71
N GLU A 130 14.25 14.10 -8.29
CA GLU A 130 15.49 14.24 -7.49
C GLU A 130 15.86 15.71 -7.16
N GLU A 131 15.07 16.68 -7.62
CA GLU A 131 15.35 18.11 -7.46
C GLU A 131 14.77 18.66 -6.15
N GLU A 132 15.60 19.25 -5.29
CA GLU A 132 15.15 20.00 -4.12
C GLU A 132 14.50 21.32 -4.57
N LEU A 133 13.21 21.48 -4.28
CA LEU A 133 12.48 22.72 -4.54
C LEU A 133 12.54 23.71 -3.38
N GLY A 134 12.74 23.23 -2.15
CA GLY A 134 12.89 24.08 -0.98
C GLY A 134 12.74 23.33 0.34
N HIS A 135 13.07 24.01 1.44
CA HIS A 135 12.99 23.44 2.78
C HIS A 135 12.53 24.47 3.82
N GLY A 136 11.92 24.00 4.91
CA GLY A 136 11.31 24.85 5.93
C GLY A 136 10.47 24.06 6.91
N ILE A 137 9.71 24.75 7.77
CA ILE A 137 8.75 24.10 8.67
C ILE A 137 7.44 23.86 7.91
N LEU A 138 6.96 22.62 7.84
CA LEU A 138 5.70 22.32 7.18
C LEU A 138 4.52 22.91 7.97
N LEU A 139 3.75 23.81 7.35
CA LEU A 139 2.56 24.39 7.96
C LEU A 139 1.30 23.61 7.59
N THR A 140 1.14 23.28 6.32
CA THR A 140 -0.04 22.59 5.79
C THR A 140 0.34 21.61 4.69
N TYR A 141 -0.42 20.53 4.56
CA TYR A 141 -0.28 19.55 3.49
C TYR A 141 -1.65 19.03 3.05
N GLU A 142 -1.88 19.00 1.73
CA GLU A 142 -3.09 18.47 1.11
C GLU A 142 -2.75 17.66 -0.16
N GLU A 143 -3.33 16.46 -0.28
CA GLU A 143 -3.40 15.75 -1.56
C GLU A 143 -4.65 16.20 -2.33
N VAL A 144 -4.45 16.74 -3.52
CA VAL A 144 -5.50 17.11 -4.46
C VAL A 144 -5.60 16.01 -5.51
N VAL A 145 -6.77 15.38 -5.58
CA VAL A 145 -7.08 14.38 -6.62
C VAL A 145 -7.92 15.08 -7.69
N SER A 146 -7.49 15.03 -8.95
CA SER A 146 -8.27 15.54 -10.09
C SER A 146 -9.58 14.76 -10.26
N ASP A 147 -10.59 15.39 -10.89
CA ASP A 147 -11.92 14.79 -11.10
C ASP A 147 -11.88 13.43 -11.83
N ASP A 148 -10.85 13.20 -12.66
CA ASP A 148 -10.65 11.93 -13.36
C ASP A 148 -9.95 10.85 -12.51
N HIS A 149 -9.64 11.13 -11.25
CA HIS A 149 -8.96 10.25 -10.28
C HIS A 149 -7.58 9.74 -10.71
N LYS A 150 -6.99 10.31 -11.77
CA LYS A 150 -5.72 9.83 -12.33
C LYS A 150 -4.51 10.63 -11.87
N ILE A 151 -4.71 11.91 -11.55
CA ILE A 151 -3.63 12.81 -11.16
C ILE A 151 -3.75 13.12 -9.68
N LYS A 152 -2.70 12.78 -8.93
CA LYS A 152 -2.50 13.22 -7.56
C LYS A 152 -1.51 14.37 -7.59
N SER A 153 -2.00 15.57 -7.32
CA SER A 153 -1.14 16.73 -7.04
C SER A 153 -1.05 16.93 -5.54
N ILE A 154 0.07 17.46 -5.09
CA ILE A 154 0.28 17.84 -3.69
C ILE A 154 0.26 19.36 -3.61
N SER A 155 -0.43 19.88 -2.59
CA SER A 155 -0.33 21.28 -2.16
C SER A 155 0.24 21.31 -0.75
N CYS A 156 1.28 22.11 -0.52
CA CYS A 156 1.82 22.29 0.83
C CYS A 156 2.40 23.69 1.02
N THR A 157 2.41 24.16 2.26
CA THR A 157 2.99 25.45 2.64
C THR A 157 4.11 25.23 3.64
N LEU A 158 5.27 25.81 3.37
CA LEU A 158 6.41 25.86 4.28
C LEU A 158 6.58 27.25 4.87
N LEU A 159 6.91 27.33 6.15
CA LEU A 159 7.53 28.50 6.75
C LEU A 159 9.05 28.41 6.55
N THR A 160 9.58 29.29 5.72
CA THR A 160 11.01 29.41 5.42
C THR A 160 11.59 30.70 6.01
N THR A 161 12.89 30.92 5.85
CA THR A 161 13.55 32.14 6.35
C THR A 161 13.07 33.41 5.63
N SER A 162 12.52 33.29 4.43
CA SER A 162 11.96 34.39 3.64
C SER A 162 10.45 34.57 3.84
N GLY A 163 9.81 33.76 4.70
CA GLY A 163 8.37 33.80 4.97
C GLY A 163 7.66 32.52 4.55
N GLU A 164 6.35 32.61 4.31
CA GLU A 164 5.56 31.47 3.85
C GLU A 164 5.74 31.24 2.35
N GLN A 165 6.03 29.99 1.97
CA GLN A 165 6.14 29.57 0.58
C GLN A 165 5.22 28.38 0.33
N SER A 166 4.38 28.48 -0.70
CA SER A 166 3.46 27.40 -1.09
C SER A 166 3.96 26.70 -2.34
N PHE A 167 3.88 25.38 -2.31
CA PHE A 167 4.29 24.49 -3.40
C PHE A 167 3.07 23.71 -3.86
N PHE A 168 2.90 23.63 -5.18
CA PHE A 168 1.84 22.87 -5.83
C PHE A 168 2.39 22.17 -7.05
N GLY A 169 2.12 20.87 -7.17
CA GLY A 169 2.57 20.11 -8.33
C GLY A 169 2.25 18.63 -8.25
N GLU A 170 2.39 17.98 -9.39
CA GLU A 170 2.44 16.52 -9.50
C GLU A 170 3.86 16.05 -9.12
N ASP A 171 3.98 14.81 -8.64
CA ASP A 171 5.27 14.17 -8.30
C ASP A 171 6.12 14.94 -7.27
N LEU A 172 5.47 15.69 -6.39
CA LEU A 172 6.13 16.24 -5.22
C LEU A 172 6.28 15.16 -4.14
N HIS A 173 7.35 15.21 -3.36
CA HIS A 173 7.45 14.44 -2.14
C HIS A 173 8.17 15.21 -1.04
N LEU A 174 7.86 14.87 0.21
CA LEU A 174 8.39 15.53 1.39
C LEU A 174 9.23 14.56 2.20
N GLU A 175 10.40 15.02 2.62
CA GLU A 175 11.27 14.29 3.54
C GLU A 175 11.54 15.11 4.80
N PRO A 176 11.48 14.51 6.01
CA PRO A 176 11.85 15.20 7.23
C PRO A 176 13.37 15.47 7.29
N LEU A 177 13.75 16.68 7.70
CA LEU A 177 15.12 17.03 8.04
C LEU A 177 15.35 16.73 9.52
N MET A 178 16.27 15.79 9.81
CA MET A 178 16.77 15.56 11.16
C MET A 178 17.68 16.68 11.64
#